data_AF-A0A813LNH3-F1
#
_entry.id   AF-A0A813LNH3-F1
#
_cell.length_a   1.000
_cell.length_b   1.000
_cell.length_c   1.000
_cell.angle_alpha   90.00
_cell.angle_beta   90.00
_cell.angle_gamma   90.00
#
_symmetry.space_group_name_H-M   'P 1'
#
loop_
_entity.id
_entity.type
_entity.pdbx_description
1 polymer ?
#
loop_
_entity_poly.entity_id
_entity_poly.type
_entity_poly.pdbx_seq_one_letter_code
_entity_poly.pdbx_strand_id
1 'polypeptide(L)'
;AEPSEKCKYGVLNVMNDHRGVVKCKQYGESYLVVKDARLRCTFSPEDSANLKAERLAVLDFYAHVLNEYSDSELKETLKVAISKDAALLGDSASVGNMKYKETQIHGDVCFKTHVERLVAHTKHRETSGMEARLRALAAKHGWSFSWMDEEQERMKKEEMHKLGAEAWEERLARLQESGAGEACDVPEGFCKQGCSRRVAPGSTRRGRPFATCCRGCVMGFGHDLRCGQIDESKVGPGLCKNGCGKANAK
;
A
#
# COMPACT_ATOMS: atom_id res chain seq x y z
N ALA A 1 -9.52 8.38 -20.88
CA ALA A 1 -8.67 8.08 -19.73
C ALA A 1 -7.34 7.56 -20.23
N GLU A 2 -6.27 8.31 -19.98
CA GLU A 2 -4.89 7.89 -20.24
C GLU A 2 -4.56 6.61 -19.45
N PRO A 3 -3.56 5.81 -19.87
CA PRO A 3 -3.16 4.61 -19.13
C PRO A 3 -2.82 4.87 -17.65
N SER A 4 -2.29 6.07 -17.35
CA SER A 4 -2.00 6.54 -16.00
C SER A 4 -3.26 6.75 -15.14
N GLU A 5 -4.35 7.21 -15.76
CA GLU A 5 -5.64 7.51 -15.12
C GLU A 5 -6.49 6.25 -14.88
N LYS A 6 -6.23 5.17 -15.62
CA LYS A 6 -6.93 3.89 -15.43
C LYS A 6 -6.39 3.18 -14.19
N CYS A 7 -7.30 2.60 -13.42
CA CYS A 7 -6.95 1.72 -12.30
C CYS A 7 -6.24 0.45 -12.79
N LYS A 8 -5.26 -0.03 -12.00
CA LYS A 8 -4.57 -1.31 -12.25
C LYS A 8 -5.13 -2.33 -11.27
N TYR A 9 -5.62 -3.43 -11.80
CA TYR A 9 -6.31 -4.45 -11.02
C TYR A 9 -5.36 -5.60 -10.70
N GLY A 10 -5.52 -6.16 -9.52
CA GLY A 10 -4.79 -7.34 -9.07
C GLY A 10 -5.52 -8.03 -7.94
N VAL A 11 -4.92 -9.10 -7.43
CA VAL A 11 -5.45 -9.85 -6.30
C VAL A 11 -4.53 -9.66 -5.08
N LEU A 12 -5.13 -9.33 -3.94
CA LEU A 12 -4.43 -9.22 -2.67
C LEU A 12 -4.14 -10.62 -2.10
N ASN A 13 -2.87 -10.93 -1.89
CA ASN A 13 -2.46 -12.14 -1.16
C ASN A 13 -2.58 -11.92 0.36
N VAL A 14 -3.81 -11.85 0.87
CA VAL A 14 -4.10 -11.58 2.29
C VAL A 14 -3.58 -12.62 3.26
N MET A 15 -3.34 -13.85 2.77
CA MET A 15 -2.84 -14.98 3.56
C MET A 15 -1.32 -15.13 3.48
N ASN A 16 -0.62 -14.22 2.79
CA ASN A 16 0.84 -14.31 2.62
C ASN A 16 1.30 -15.73 2.20
N ASP A 17 0.52 -16.37 1.34
CA ASP A 17 0.83 -17.71 0.84
C ASP A 17 1.94 -17.55 -0.21
N HIS A 18 3.04 -18.30 -0.06
CA HIS A 18 4.15 -18.29 -1.02
C HIS A 18 3.73 -18.56 -2.47
N ARG A 19 2.58 -19.22 -2.68
CA ARG A 19 2.00 -19.50 -4.01
C ARG A 19 1.16 -18.36 -4.58
N GLY A 20 1.03 -17.26 -3.84
CA GLY A 20 0.04 -16.23 -4.13
C GLY A 20 -1.37 -16.70 -3.76
N VAL A 21 -2.38 -16.29 -4.54
CA VAL A 21 -3.77 -16.69 -4.30
C VAL A 21 -4.14 -17.86 -5.20
N VAL A 22 -4.06 -19.09 -4.68
CA VAL A 22 -4.16 -20.34 -5.46
C VAL A 22 -5.47 -20.46 -6.26
N LYS A 23 -6.54 -19.82 -5.80
CA LYS A 23 -7.85 -19.82 -6.48
C LYS A 23 -7.92 -18.88 -7.70
N CYS A 24 -6.92 -18.03 -7.89
CA CYS A 24 -6.89 -16.99 -8.92
C CYS A 24 -6.10 -17.38 -10.17
N LYS A 25 -6.19 -18.65 -10.58
CA LYS A 25 -5.41 -19.20 -11.69
C LYS A 25 -5.59 -18.47 -13.01
N GLN A 26 -6.72 -17.79 -13.21
CA GLN A 26 -6.99 -16.96 -14.39
C GLN A 26 -5.99 -15.82 -14.57
N TYR A 27 -5.35 -15.34 -13.49
CA TYR A 27 -4.30 -14.32 -13.53
C TYR A 27 -2.90 -14.91 -13.72
N GLY A 28 -2.77 -16.24 -13.69
CA GLY A 28 -1.50 -16.96 -13.69
C GLY A 28 -1.06 -17.40 -12.30
N GLU A 29 0.05 -18.14 -12.26
CA GLU A 29 0.61 -18.71 -11.03
C GLU A 29 1.86 -17.95 -10.54
N SER A 30 2.39 -17.04 -11.35
CA SER A 30 3.48 -16.15 -10.96
C SER A 30 2.92 -14.82 -10.51
N TYR A 31 3.59 -14.13 -9.60
CA TYR A 31 3.12 -12.85 -9.07
C TYR A 31 4.26 -11.86 -8.83
N LEU A 32 3.89 -10.60 -8.67
CA LEU A 32 4.80 -9.51 -8.32
C LEU A 32 4.57 -9.07 -6.88
N VAL A 33 5.65 -8.78 -6.17
CA VAL A 33 5.59 -8.05 -4.90
C VAL A 33 5.73 -6.57 -5.21
N VAL A 34 4.69 -5.80 -4.90
CA VAL A 34 4.60 -4.37 -5.20
C VAL A 34 4.82 -3.57 -3.91
N LYS A 35 5.71 -2.59 -3.97
CA LYS A 35 6.01 -1.63 -2.90
C LYS A 35 5.51 -0.23 -3.25
N ASP A 36 5.38 0.61 -2.21
CA ASP A 36 5.03 2.04 -2.33
C ASP A 36 3.71 2.30 -3.10
N ALA A 37 2.81 1.32 -3.07
CA ALA A 37 1.46 1.41 -3.63
C ALA A 37 0.37 1.45 -2.55
N ARG A 38 0.70 1.07 -1.30
CA ARG A 38 -0.25 0.86 -0.20
C ARG A 38 -1.29 1.98 -0.03
N LEU A 39 -0.86 3.23 -0.04
CA LEU A 39 -1.72 4.40 0.18
C LEU A 39 -2.51 4.82 -1.07
N ARG A 40 -2.25 4.19 -2.21
CA ARG A 40 -2.94 4.40 -3.50
C ARG A 40 -3.81 3.20 -3.85
N CYS A 41 -4.08 2.32 -2.91
CA CYS A 41 -4.90 1.15 -3.13
C CYS A 41 -6.32 1.33 -2.62
N THR A 42 -7.29 0.94 -3.43
CA THR A 42 -8.61 0.54 -2.96
C THR A 42 -8.76 -0.97 -3.05
N PHE A 43 -9.72 -1.52 -2.32
CA PHE A 43 -9.90 -2.95 -2.20
C PHE A 43 -11.37 -3.32 -2.20
N SER A 44 -11.67 -4.51 -2.69
CA SER A 44 -13.01 -5.10 -2.60
C SER A 44 -12.93 -6.56 -2.14
N PRO A 45 -14.02 -7.06 -1.54
CA PRO A 45 -14.10 -8.44 -1.02
C PRO A 45 -14.17 -9.49 -2.14
N GLU A 46 -14.38 -9.03 -3.38
CA GLU A 46 -14.57 -9.80 -4.61
C GLU A 46 -14.29 -8.92 -5.84
N ASP A 47 -14.56 -9.45 -7.04
CA ASP A 47 -14.56 -8.71 -8.31
C ASP A 47 -15.39 -7.43 -8.21
N SER A 48 -14.76 -6.28 -8.49
CA SER A 48 -15.42 -4.99 -8.39
C SER A 48 -16.31 -4.62 -9.58
N ALA A 49 -16.30 -5.39 -10.68
CA ALA A 49 -16.99 -5.03 -11.92
C ALA A 49 -18.48 -4.68 -11.75
N ASN A 50 -19.16 -5.31 -10.77
CA ASN A 50 -20.58 -5.08 -10.48
C ASN A 50 -20.83 -4.52 -9.06
N LEU A 51 -19.78 -4.06 -8.39
CA LEU A 51 -19.89 -3.52 -7.04
C LEU A 51 -20.21 -2.03 -7.07
N LYS A 52 -21.03 -1.58 -6.12
CA LYS A 52 -21.21 -0.16 -5.85
C LYS A 52 -19.93 0.41 -5.25
N ALA A 53 -19.64 1.67 -5.58
CA ALA A 53 -18.46 2.37 -5.09
C ALA A 53 -18.37 2.40 -3.54
N GLU A 54 -19.51 2.41 -2.83
CA GLU A 54 -19.53 2.38 -1.36
C GLU A 54 -18.97 1.08 -0.75
N ARG A 55 -18.85 0.01 -1.55
CA ARG A 55 -18.27 -1.25 -1.10
C ARG A 55 -16.75 -1.32 -1.23
N LEU A 56 -16.14 -0.35 -1.91
CA LEU A 56 -14.68 -0.25 -1.97
C LEU A 56 -14.16 0.24 -0.61
N ALA A 57 -13.04 -0.32 -0.18
CA ALA A 57 -12.31 0.10 1.01
C ALA A 57 -10.98 0.73 0.66
N VAL A 58 -10.51 1.59 1.55
CA VAL A 58 -9.08 1.87 1.75
C VAL A 58 -8.66 1.22 3.06
N LEU A 59 -7.35 1.09 3.31
CA LEU A 59 -6.87 0.39 4.52
C LEU A 59 -7.36 0.99 5.83
N ASP A 60 -7.52 2.31 5.90
CA ASP A 60 -8.03 2.99 7.11
C ASP A 60 -9.52 2.72 7.37
N PHE A 61 -10.26 2.30 6.33
CA PHE A 61 -11.70 2.04 6.37
C PHE A 61 -12.01 0.68 5.74
N TYR A 62 -11.35 -0.36 6.25
CA TYR A 62 -11.39 -1.72 5.67
C TYR A 62 -12.38 -2.67 6.38
N ALA A 63 -12.99 -2.22 7.48
CA ALA A 63 -13.81 -3.08 8.34
C ALA A 63 -14.98 -3.76 7.62
N HIS A 64 -15.66 -3.04 6.70
CA HIS A 64 -16.78 -3.63 5.96
C HIS A 64 -16.33 -4.72 4.99
N VAL A 65 -15.13 -4.62 4.42
CA VAL A 65 -14.57 -5.68 3.57
C VAL A 65 -14.23 -6.92 4.39
N LEU A 66 -13.70 -6.76 5.62
CA LEU A 66 -13.45 -7.88 6.53
C LEU A 66 -14.73 -8.58 6.98
N ASN A 67 -15.82 -7.84 7.17
CA ASN A 67 -17.12 -8.44 7.53
C ASN A 67 -17.68 -9.40 6.47
N GLU A 68 -17.13 -9.39 5.26
CA GLU A 68 -17.53 -10.28 4.17
C GLU A 68 -16.63 -11.50 4.01
N TYR A 69 -15.58 -11.60 4.81
CA TYR A 69 -14.76 -12.79 4.84
C TYR A 69 -15.52 -13.86 5.62
N SER A 70 -15.55 -15.07 5.08
CA SER A 70 -15.94 -16.25 5.82
C SER A 70 -15.03 -16.46 7.05
N ASP A 71 -15.54 -17.19 8.04
CA ASP A 71 -14.75 -17.56 9.21
C ASP A 71 -13.43 -18.25 8.86
N SER A 72 -13.41 -19.08 7.80
CA SER A 72 -12.18 -19.71 7.31
C SER A 72 -11.19 -18.70 6.73
N GLU A 73 -11.66 -17.72 5.95
CA GLU A 73 -10.82 -16.65 5.39
C GLU A 73 -10.23 -15.79 6.52
N LEU A 74 -11.07 -15.40 7.48
CA LEU A 74 -10.64 -14.59 8.62
C LEU A 74 -9.64 -15.34 9.49
N LYS A 75 -9.89 -16.61 9.81
CA LYS A 75 -8.95 -17.43 10.60
C LYS A 75 -7.57 -17.50 9.95
N GLU A 76 -7.50 -17.79 8.65
CA GLU A 76 -6.21 -17.91 7.97
C GLU A 76 -5.52 -16.55 7.80
N THR A 77 -6.28 -15.49 7.54
CA THR A 77 -5.74 -14.12 7.48
C THR A 77 -5.22 -13.67 8.84
N LEU A 78 -5.96 -13.92 9.93
CA LEU A 78 -5.55 -13.58 11.29
C LEU A 78 -4.30 -14.33 11.71
N LYS A 79 -4.20 -15.63 11.39
CA LYS A 79 -3.03 -16.47 11.67
C LYS A 79 -1.73 -15.83 11.15
N VAL A 80 -1.80 -15.22 9.97
CA VAL A 80 -0.68 -14.48 9.35
C VAL A 80 -0.48 -13.13 10.03
N ALA A 81 -1.57 -12.38 10.26
CA ALA A 81 -1.52 -11.02 10.80
C ALA A 81 -1.04 -10.95 12.27
N ILE A 82 -1.34 -11.96 13.08
CA ILE A 82 -0.98 -12.00 14.52
C ILE A 82 0.36 -12.69 14.80
N SER A 83 0.97 -13.33 13.79
CA SER A 83 2.21 -14.08 13.98
C SER A 83 3.35 -13.14 14.37
N LYS A 84 3.94 -13.35 15.55
CA LYS A 84 5.01 -12.51 16.10
C LYS A 84 6.41 -13.07 15.85
N ASP A 85 6.52 -14.40 15.73
CA ASP A 85 7.80 -15.10 15.86
C ASP A 85 8.42 -15.51 14.52
N ALA A 86 7.60 -15.74 13.48
CA ALA A 86 8.05 -16.07 12.12
C ALA A 86 7.06 -15.57 11.07
N ALA A 87 7.53 -15.35 9.83
CA ALA A 87 6.66 -15.18 8.67
C ALA A 87 5.86 -16.46 8.45
N LEU A 88 4.74 -16.54 9.17
CA LEU A 88 3.85 -17.66 9.09
C LEU A 88 3.19 -17.62 7.71
N LEU A 89 3.40 -18.69 6.97
CA LEU A 89 2.74 -18.90 5.69
C LEU A 89 1.30 -19.29 5.93
N GLY A 90 0.38 -18.52 5.37
CA GLY A 90 -0.99 -18.96 5.25
C GLY A 90 -1.15 -19.99 4.12
N ASP A 91 -2.28 -20.68 4.12
CA ASP A 91 -2.65 -21.63 3.06
C ASP A 91 -3.94 -21.22 2.37
N SER A 92 -3.81 -20.56 1.22
CA SER A 92 -4.97 -20.12 0.42
C SER A 92 -5.75 -21.27 -0.21
N ALA A 93 -5.20 -22.49 -0.26
CA ALA A 93 -5.91 -23.67 -0.76
C ALA A 93 -6.89 -24.25 0.26
N SER A 94 -6.65 -24.02 1.56
CA SER A 94 -7.49 -24.50 2.66
C SER A 94 -8.88 -23.82 2.72
N VAL A 95 -9.03 -22.68 2.04
CA VAL A 95 -10.27 -21.91 2.02
C VAL A 95 -11.09 -22.31 0.79
N GLY A 96 -12.12 -23.12 1.02
CA GLY A 96 -12.88 -23.82 -0.03
C GLY A 96 -13.48 -22.89 -1.08
N ASN A 97 -14.44 -22.04 -0.66
CA ASN A 97 -15.20 -21.12 -1.52
C ASN A 97 -14.72 -19.67 -1.38
N MET A 98 -13.41 -19.46 -1.33
CA MET A 98 -12.83 -18.13 -1.20
C MET A 98 -13.15 -17.28 -2.42
N LYS A 99 -13.70 -16.09 -2.21
CA LYS A 99 -13.71 -15.04 -3.24
C LYS A 99 -12.37 -14.31 -3.18
N TYR A 100 -11.79 -14.04 -4.35
CA TYR A 100 -10.53 -13.32 -4.39
C TYR A 100 -10.70 -11.88 -3.93
N LYS A 101 -9.74 -11.38 -3.16
CA LYS A 101 -9.78 -10.01 -2.63
C LYS A 101 -9.10 -9.11 -3.65
N GLU A 102 -9.87 -8.30 -4.35
CA GLU A 102 -9.33 -7.46 -5.40
C GLU A 102 -8.58 -6.27 -4.78
N THR A 103 -7.47 -5.91 -5.43
CA THR A 103 -6.75 -4.67 -5.17
C THR A 103 -6.76 -3.82 -6.44
N GLN A 104 -7.01 -2.54 -6.23
CA GLN A 104 -7.08 -1.50 -7.24
C GLN A 104 -5.99 -0.49 -6.96
N ILE A 105 -4.98 -0.39 -7.82
CA ILE A 105 -3.87 0.56 -7.69
C ILE A 105 -4.16 1.78 -8.56
N HIS A 106 -4.25 2.94 -7.91
CA HIS A 106 -4.54 4.22 -8.56
C HIS A 106 -3.27 4.97 -8.95
N GLY A 107 -3.32 5.64 -10.11
CA GLY A 107 -2.19 6.39 -10.67
C GLY A 107 -1.12 5.50 -11.30
N ASP A 108 0.09 6.02 -11.39
CA ASP A 108 1.16 5.36 -12.13
C ASP A 108 1.77 4.15 -11.42
N VAL A 109 2.12 3.15 -12.21
CA VAL A 109 2.86 1.96 -11.77
C VAL A 109 4.13 1.85 -12.60
N CYS A 110 5.19 2.54 -12.18
CA CYS A 110 6.52 2.35 -12.72
C CYS A 110 7.14 1.04 -12.23
N PHE A 111 7.50 0.15 -13.15
CA PHE A 111 8.14 -1.14 -12.88
C PHE A 111 9.45 -1.04 -12.11
N LYS A 112 10.32 -0.09 -12.45
CA LYS A 112 11.60 0.08 -11.75
C LYS A 112 11.42 0.54 -10.30
N THR A 113 10.40 1.36 -10.04
CA THR A 113 10.17 1.97 -8.72
C THR A 113 9.30 1.11 -7.82
N HIS A 114 8.18 0.60 -8.34
CA HIS A 114 7.13 0.00 -7.52
C HIS A 114 7.18 -1.53 -7.45
N VAL A 115 7.90 -2.21 -8.33
CA VAL A 115 8.02 -3.67 -8.27
C VAL A 115 9.31 -4.01 -7.54
N GLU A 116 9.18 -4.73 -6.43
CA GLU A 116 10.30 -5.17 -5.61
C GLU A 116 10.82 -6.54 -6.06
N ARG A 117 9.87 -7.44 -6.36
CA ARG A 117 10.17 -8.86 -6.64
C ARG A 117 9.26 -9.43 -7.69
N LEU A 118 9.82 -10.29 -8.53
CA LEU A 118 9.11 -11.25 -9.35
C LEU A 118 9.24 -12.64 -8.72
N VAL A 119 8.11 -13.25 -8.35
CA VAL A 119 8.06 -14.63 -7.89
C VAL A 119 7.47 -15.49 -9.01
N ALA A 120 8.31 -16.34 -9.58
CA ALA A 120 7.94 -17.18 -10.72
C ALA A 120 7.54 -18.60 -10.27
N HIS A 121 6.46 -19.13 -10.86
CA HIS A 121 6.07 -20.51 -10.64
C HIS A 121 7.12 -21.48 -11.21
N THR A 122 7.45 -22.53 -10.46
CA THR A 122 8.54 -23.48 -10.77
C THR A 122 8.38 -24.18 -12.11
N LYS A 123 7.14 -24.40 -12.59
CA LYS A 123 6.86 -24.95 -13.93
C LYS A 123 7.57 -24.23 -15.07
N HIS A 124 7.87 -22.94 -14.90
CA HIS A 124 8.55 -22.15 -15.93
C HIS A 124 10.05 -22.50 -16.05
N ARG A 125 10.64 -23.26 -15.11
CA ARG A 125 12.00 -23.82 -15.26
C ARG A 125 12.10 -24.80 -16.43
N GLU A 126 11.04 -25.58 -16.64
CA GLU A 126 10.98 -26.59 -17.72
C GLU A 126 10.71 -25.96 -19.09
N THR A 127 10.23 -24.71 -19.11
CA THR A 127 9.97 -23.99 -20.36
C THR A 127 11.28 -23.43 -20.92
N SER A 128 11.74 -23.98 -22.05
CA SER A 128 12.99 -23.57 -22.70
C SER A 128 13.09 -22.05 -22.88
N GLY A 129 14.19 -21.47 -22.39
CA GLY A 129 14.50 -20.04 -22.48
C GLY A 129 13.71 -19.13 -21.54
N MET A 130 12.70 -19.64 -20.81
CA MET A 130 11.86 -18.81 -19.94
C MET A 130 12.62 -18.28 -18.73
N GLU A 131 13.45 -19.11 -18.08
CA GLU A 131 14.28 -18.67 -16.96
C GLU A 131 15.18 -17.49 -17.35
N ALA A 132 15.91 -17.62 -18.46
CA ALA A 132 16.79 -16.57 -18.96
C ALA A 132 16.01 -15.28 -19.23
N ARG A 133 14.81 -15.39 -19.80
CA ARG A 133 13.92 -14.25 -20.06
C ARG A 133 13.42 -13.59 -18.77
N LEU A 134 13.01 -14.36 -17.77
CA LEU A 134 12.52 -13.84 -16.48
C LEU A 134 13.64 -13.16 -15.70
N ARG A 135 14.84 -13.77 -15.67
CA ARG A 135 16.03 -13.16 -15.05
C ARG A 135 16.46 -11.89 -15.75
N ALA A 136 16.45 -11.87 -17.09
CA ALA A 136 16.74 -10.66 -17.87
C ALA A 136 15.71 -9.55 -17.61
N LEU A 137 14.42 -9.89 -17.49
CA LEU A 137 13.37 -8.95 -17.15
C LEU A 137 13.56 -8.34 -15.74
N ALA A 138 13.83 -9.19 -14.74
CA ALA A 138 14.11 -8.75 -13.38
C ALA A 138 15.36 -7.85 -13.33
N ALA A 139 16.45 -8.25 -13.98
CA ALA A 139 17.68 -7.46 -14.06
C ALA A 139 17.46 -6.10 -14.74
N LYS A 140 16.70 -6.06 -15.84
CA LYS A 140 16.38 -4.82 -16.57
C LYS A 140 15.74 -3.75 -15.68
N HIS A 141 14.91 -4.17 -14.72
CA HIS A 141 14.17 -3.26 -13.85
C HIS A 141 14.69 -3.22 -12.41
N GLY A 142 15.75 -3.96 -12.09
CA GLY A 142 16.34 -4.01 -10.74
C GLY A 142 15.47 -4.76 -9.72
N TRP A 143 14.69 -5.74 -10.17
CA TRP A 143 13.86 -6.56 -9.30
C TRP A 143 14.66 -7.68 -8.65
N SER A 144 14.29 -8.04 -7.42
CA SER A 144 14.64 -9.36 -6.91
C SER A 144 13.86 -10.44 -7.67
N PHE A 145 14.46 -11.61 -7.82
CA PHE A 145 13.85 -12.75 -8.49
C PHE A 145 13.97 -13.97 -7.59
N SER A 146 12.86 -14.67 -7.38
CA SER A 146 12.83 -15.96 -6.71
C SER A 146 11.90 -16.92 -7.45
N TRP A 147 12.27 -18.20 -7.43
CA TRP A 147 11.31 -19.24 -7.74
C TRP A 147 10.38 -19.47 -6.54
N MET A 148 9.17 -19.97 -6.79
CA MET A 148 8.16 -20.13 -5.75
C MET A 148 8.58 -21.05 -4.60
N ASP A 149 9.37 -22.09 -4.88
CA ASP A 149 9.96 -22.97 -3.88
C ASP A 149 11.05 -22.26 -3.05
N GLU A 150 11.90 -21.47 -3.71
CA GLU A 150 12.89 -20.63 -3.05
C GLU A 150 12.23 -19.54 -2.18
N GLU A 151 11.13 -18.96 -2.66
CA GLU A 151 10.35 -17.97 -1.91
C GLU A 151 9.72 -18.57 -0.66
N GLN A 152 9.23 -19.81 -0.75
CA GLN A 152 8.74 -20.55 0.41
C GLN A 152 9.83 -20.68 1.48
N GLU A 153 11.04 -21.10 1.07
CA GLU A 153 12.17 -21.26 1.98
C GLU A 153 12.68 -19.92 2.53
N ARG A 154 12.67 -18.86 1.72
CA ARG A 154 12.96 -17.49 2.18
C ARG A 154 12.00 -17.08 3.28
N MET A 155 10.70 -17.22 3.04
CA MET A 155 9.66 -16.83 4.00
C MET A 155 9.76 -17.64 5.30
N LYS A 156 10.02 -18.95 5.23
CA LYS A 156 10.25 -19.77 6.44
C LYS A 156 11.45 -19.30 7.28
N LYS A 157 12.47 -18.73 6.63
CA LYS A 157 13.69 -18.22 7.29
C LYS A 157 13.56 -16.77 7.76
N GLU A 158 12.58 -16.03 7.27
CA GLU A 158 12.34 -14.65 7.67
C GLU A 158 11.64 -14.60 9.02
N GLU A 159 12.41 -14.22 10.03
CA GLU A 159 11.87 -13.78 11.33
C GLU A 159 11.24 -12.40 11.14
N MET A 160 9.90 -12.31 11.13
CA MET A 160 9.20 -11.04 10.96
C MET A 160 9.58 -9.99 12.01
N HIS A 161 10.06 -10.39 13.20
CA HIS A 161 10.52 -9.46 14.23
C HIS A 161 11.81 -8.71 13.84
N LYS A 162 12.59 -9.20 12.86
CA LYS A 162 13.75 -8.46 12.31
C LYS A 162 13.37 -7.38 11.32
N LEU A 163 12.10 -7.29 10.90
CA LEU A 163 11.52 -6.02 10.42
C LEU A 163 11.26 -5.05 11.59
N GLY A 164 12.15 -5.06 12.59
CA GLY A 164 12.16 -4.15 13.72
C GLY A 164 12.58 -2.74 13.30
N ALA A 165 12.70 -1.86 14.29
CA ALA A 165 13.10 -0.47 14.09
C ALA A 165 14.34 -0.34 13.18
N GLU A 166 15.32 -1.23 13.28
CA GLU A 166 16.54 -1.22 12.47
C GLU A 166 16.30 -1.45 10.97
N ALA A 167 15.50 -2.44 10.58
CA ALA A 167 15.18 -2.65 9.16
C ALA A 167 14.32 -1.51 8.59
N TRP A 168 13.49 -0.89 9.44
CA TRP A 168 12.76 0.32 9.10
C TRP A 168 13.69 1.53 8.96
N GLU A 169 14.66 1.69 9.84
CA GLU A 169 15.70 2.72 9.79
C GLU A 169 16.59 2.54 8.56
N GLU A 170 17.01 1.32 8.23
CA GLU A 170 17.79 1.01 7.02
C GLU A 170 16.96 1.28 5.75
N ARG A 171 15.65 1.01 5.78
CA ARG A 171 14.74 1.39 4.68
C ARG A 171 14.59 2.91 4.58
N LEU A 172 14.45 3.61 5.70
CA LEU A 172 14.41 5.08 5.74
C LEU A 172 15.71 5.69 5.21
N ALA A 173 16.87 5.15 5.61
CA ALA A 173 18.18 5.57 5.14
C ALA A 173 18.32 5.36 3.63
N ARG A 174 17.94 4.18 3.10
CA ARG A 174 17.91 3.93 1.65
C ARG A 174 16.98 4.89 0.91
N LEU A 175 15.82 5.22 1.47
CA LEU A 175 14.90 6.21 0.88
C LEU A 175 15.49 7.63 0.88
N GLN A 176 16.25 7.99 1.92
CA GLN A 176 16.97 9.26 1.98
C GLN A 176 18.14 9.31 0.97
N GLU A 177 18.93 8.24 0.87
CA GLU A 177 20.08 8.14 -0.04
C GLU A 177 19.69 8.07 -1.53
N SER A 178 18.60 7.38 -1.84
CA SER A 178 18.10 7.24 -3.22
C SER A 178 17.53 8.53 -3.80
N GLY A 179 17.54 9.64 -3.06
CA GLY A 179 16.87 10.88 -3.47
C GLY A 179 15.35 10.73 -3.54
N ALA A 180 14.76 9.61 -3.08
CA ALA A 180 13.31 9.48 -2.94
C ALA A 180 12.76 10.42 -1.84
N GLY A 181 13.64 10.97 -1.00
CA GLY A 181 13.38 12.09 -0.10
C GLY A 181 13.85 13.45 -0.62
N GLU A 182 14.41 13.52 -1.84
CA GLU A 182 14.54 14.80 -2.54
C GLU A 182 13.12 15.31 -2.66
N ALA A 183 12.85 16.44 -1.99
CA ALA A 183 11.51 16.97 -1.83
C ALA A 183 10.86 16.91 -3.21
N CYS A 184 9.79 16.10 -3.36
CA CYS A 184 8.92 16.27 -4.51
C CYS A 184 8.74 17.78 -4.65
N ASP A 185 9.04 18.34 -5.81
CA ASP A 185 8.85 19.76 -6.07
C ASP A 185 7.35 20.03 -5.97
N VAL A 186 6.88 20.16 -4.73
CA VAL A 186 5.50 20.41 -4.39
C VAL A 186 5.35 21.90 -4.65
N PRO A 187 4.47 22.29 -5.59
CA PRO A 187 4.25 23.70 -5.87
C PRO A 187 3.95 24.47 -4.59
N GLU A 188 4.41 25.72 -4.54
CA GLU A 188 4.17 26.58 -3.39
C GLU A 188 2.67 26.64 -3.05
N GLY A 189 2.34 26.52 -1.76
CA GLY A 189 0.96 26.46 -1.28
C GLY A 189 0.32 25.06 -1.24
N PHE A 190 1.04 24.01 -1.64
CA PHE A 190 0.58 22.62 -1.51
C PHE A 190 1.30 21.84 -0.40
N CYS A 191 0.65 20.78 0.10
CA CYS A 191 1.13 19.98 1.21
C CYS A 191 2.50 19.35 0.89
N LYS A 192 3.51 19.65 1.70
CA LYS A 192 4.89 19.15 1.54
C LYS A 192 5.02 17.62 1.53
N GLN A 193 3.99 16.90 1.95
CA GLN A 193 3.94 15.44 1.90
C GLN A 193 3.50 14.90 0.52
N GLY A 194 3.31 15.77 -0.48
CA GLY A 194 3.00 15.34 -1.84
C GLY A 194 1.58 14.79 -2.03
N CYS A 195 0.64 15.08 -1.13
CA CYS A 195 -0.74 14.59 -1.22
C CYS A 195 -1.65 15.43 -2.15
N SER A 196 -1.08 16.37 -2.90
CA SER A 196 -1.76 17.24 -3.87
C SER A 196 -2.86 18.18 -3.33
N ARG A 197 -2.98 18.35 -2.01
CA ARG A 197 -3.94 19.27 -1.37
C ARG A 197 -3.25 20.55 -0.92
N ARG A 198 -3.97 21.69 -0.92
CA ARG A 198 -3.46 22.97 -0.40
C ARG A 198 -3.08 22.87 1.07
N VAL A 199 -2.03 23.59 1.46
CA VAL A 199 -1.58 23.72 2.84
C VAL A 199 -2.72 24.27 3.71
N ALA A 200 -2.81 23.80 4.96
CA ALA A 200 -3.81 24.31 5.88
C ALA A 200 -3.62 25.83 6.09
N PRO A 201 -4.69 26.63 6.01
CA PRO A 201 -4.58 28.07 6.21
C PRO A 201 -4.18 28.44 7.65
N GLY A 202 -3.51 29.58 7.82
CA GLY A 202 -3.08 30.11 9.12
C GLY A 202 -1.64 29.76 9.51
N SER A 203 -1.36 29.76 10.83
CA SER A 203 -0.01 29.57 11.37
C SER A 203 0.02 28.73 12.64
N THR A 204 1.13 28.04 12.85
CA THR A 204 1.46 27.27 14.06
C THR A 204 1.52 28.15 15.31
N ARG A 205 1.61 27.55 16.51
CA ARG A 205 1.79 28.30 17.78
C ARG A 205 3.02 29.21 17.77
N ARG A 206 4.04 28.90 16.97
CA ARG A 206 5.28 29.70 16.83
C ARG A 206 5.18 30.75 15.71
N GLY A 207 3.98 30.99 15.15
CA GLY A 207 3.77 31.98 14.09
C GLY A 207 4.27 31.55 12.70
N ARG A 208 4.74 30.30 12.54
CA ARG A 208 5.15 29.78 11.22
C ARG A 208 3.94 29.32 10.42
N PRO A 209 3.86 29.57 9.10
CA PRO A 209 2.80 29.00 8.26
C PRO A 209 2.83 27.47 8.34
N PHE A 210 1.69 26.84 8.13
CA PHE A 210 1.66 25.39 8.00
C PHE A 210 2.44 24.95 6.75
N ALA A 211 2.88 23.70 6.71
CA ALA A 211 3.51 23.11 5.53
C ALA A 211 2.73 21.92 4.99
N THR A 212 1.67 21.50 5.68
CA THR A 212 0.83 20.34 5.32
C THR A 212 -0.64 20.75 5.28
N CYS A 213 -1.46 20.00 4.53
CA CYS A 213 -2.88 20.28 4.36
C CYS A 213 -3.76 19.93 5.57
N CYS A 214 -3.28 19.05 6.46
CA CYS A 214 -4.04 18.55 7.60
C CYS A 214 -3.13 17.93 8.67
N ARG A 215 -3.72 17.52 9.80
CA ARG A 215 -2.97 16.89 10.90
C ARG A 215 -2.53 15.47 10.54
N GLY A 216 -3.36 14.72 9.82
CA GLY A 216 -3.01 13.37 9.35
C GLY A 216 -1.70 13.38 8.55
N CYS A 217 -1.57 14.30 7.59
CA CYS A 217 -0.36 14.42 6.76
C CYS A 217 0.87 14.81 7.58
N VAL A 218 0.72 15.68 8.59
CA VAL A 218 1.88 16.04 9.43
C VAL A 218 2.38 14.85 10.25
N MET A 219 1.50 13.91 10.59
CA MET A 219 1.82 12.70 11.37
C MET A 219 2.17 11.48 10.51
N GLY A 220 2.01 11.56 9.19
CA GLY A 220 2.23 10.42 8.28
C GLY A 220 1.10 9.37 8.29
N PHE A 221 -0.08 9.70 8.85
CA PHE A 221 -1.22 8.77 8.99
C PHE A 221 -2.33 9.02 7.95
N GLY A 222 -2.00 9.58 6.78
CA GLY A 222 -3.02 9.90 5.75
C GLY A 222 -3.79 11.20 6.02
N HIS A 223 -5.07 11.26 5.69
CA HIS A 223 -5.88 12.49 5.76
C HIS A 223 -6.87 12.47 6.93
N ASP A 224 -7.03 13.59 7.63
CA ASP A 224 -8.17 13.76 8.52
C ASP A 224 -9.46 14.08 7.74
N LEU A 225 -10.62 13.86 8.37
CA LEU A 225 -11.93 14.05 7.74
C LEU A 225 -12.19 15.46 7.21
N ARG A 226 -11.41 16.47 7.66
CA ARG A 226 -11.56 17.88 7.28
C ARG A 226 -10.48 18.34 6.31
N CYS A 227 -9.61 17.44 5.88
CA CYS A 227 -8.50 17.77 5.03
C CYS A 227 -8.98 18.40 3.71
N GLY A 228 -8.47 19.58 3.35
CA GLY A 228 -8.90 20.30 2.16
C GLY A 228 -10.29 20.96 2.25
N GLN A 229 -10.95 20.88 3.41
CA GLN A 229 -12.27 21.49 3.67
C GLN A 229 -12.21 22.63 4.69
N ILE A 230 -11.00 23.13 5.02
CA ILE A 230 -10.83 24.21 5.98
C ILE A 230 -11.15 25.54 5.28
N ASP A 231 -12.20 26.18 5.75
CA ASP A 231 -12.60 27.53 5.34
C ASP A 231 -11.57 28.55 5.86
N GLU A 232 -10.89 29.23 4.93
CA GLU A 232 -9.85 30.23 5.26
C GLU A 232 -10.40 31.38 6.10
N SER A 233 -11.69 31.72 5.95
CA SER A 233 -12.34 32.78 6.75
C SER A 233 -12.53 32.41 8.22
N LYS A 234 -12.45 31.11 8.55
CA LYS A 234 -12.67 30.57 9.90
C LYS A 234 -11.38 30.28 10.65
N VAL A 235 -10.23 30.62 10.07
CA VAL A 235 -8.92 30.52 10.70
C VAL A 235 -8.19 31.86 10.63
N GLY A 236 -7.53 32.25 11.71
CA GLY A 236 -6.82 33.54 11.75
C GLY A 236 -6.40 33.92 13.17
N PRO A 237 -5.68 35.04 13.32
CA PRO A 237 -5.35 35.59 14.64
C PRO A 237 -6.62 35.78 15.48
N GLY A 238 -6.64 35.22 16.69
CA GLY A 238 -7.80 35.27 17.57
C GLY A 238 -8.90 34.23 17.29
N LEU A 239 -8.79 33.42 16.23
CA LEU A 239 -9.76 32.36 15.91
C LEU A 239 -9.22 30.94 16.18
N CYS A 240 -10.16 30.03 16.34
CA CYS A 240 -9.97 28.60 16.54
C CYS A 240 -9.09 27.98 15.45
N LYS A 241 -7.93 27.45 15.84
CA LYS A 241 -6.95 26.83 14.92
C LYS A 241 -7.47 25.60 14.20
N ASN A 242 -8.55 25.01 14.70
CA ASN A 242 -9.23 23.88 14.08
C ASN A 242 -10.25 24.32 13.00
N GLY A 243 -10.30 25.61 12.62
CA GLY A 243 -11.23 26.11 11.61
C GLY A 243 -12.69 26.12 12.06
N CYS A 244 -12.93 26.14 13.38
CA CYS A 244 -14.29 26.16 13.92
C CYS A 244 -14.92 27.56 13.94
N GLY A 245 -14.18 28.61 13.55
CA GLY A 245 -14.67 29.99 13.50
C GLY A 245 -14.91 30.66 14.86
N LYS A 246 -14.75 29.94 15.98
CA LYS A 246 -14.89 30.52 17.33
C LYS A 246 -13.66 31.34 17.70
N ALA A 247 -13.86 32.41 18.47
CA ALA A 247 -12.74 33.13 19.08
C ALA A 247 -11.99 32.22 20.07
N ASN A 248 -10.66 32.26 20.05
CA ASN A 248 -9.88 31.62 21.11
C ASN A 248 -10.14 32.40 22.41
N ALA A 249 -10.52 31.69 23.48
CA ALA A 249 -10.51 32.27 24.82
C ALA A 249 -9.09 32.81 25.08
N LYS A 250 -9.00 34.12 25.36
CA LYS A 250 -7.74 34.79 25.68
C LYS A 250 -7.14 34.23 26.96
#